data_AF-A0A7K9RHD4-F1
#
_entry.id   AF-A0A7K9RHD4-F1
#
_cell.length_a   1.000
_cell.length_b   1.000
_cell.length_c   1.000
_cell.angle_alpha   90.00
_cell.angle_beta   90.00
_cell.angle_gamma   90.00
#
_symmetry.space_group_name_H-M   'P 1'
#
loop_
_entity.id
_entity.type
_entity.pdbx_description
1 polymer ?
#
loop_
_entity_poly.entity_id
_entity_poly.type
_entity_poly.pdbx_seq_one_letter_code
_entity_poly.pdbx_strand_id
1 'polypeptide(L)'
;MDSEVDEVARVLLQMVRNSPEFVQKAATQTLGLMVANVAPARAMAALMDSGLRSCHIQVRKCVAELLLSLMQRIGVTRLAGTPRAERLAHVAGKLAQDCNKDTRHYGQEMVKMLLNDEKFKRLLEQSLSTHDL
;
A
#
# COMPACT_ATOMS: atom_id res chain seq x y z
N MET A 1 15.69 -13.72 -2.09
CA MET A 1 15.08 -12.39 -1.84
C MET A 1 13.76 -12.50 -1.09
N ASP A 2 12.78 -13.28 -1.55
CA ASP A 2 11.43 -13.33 -0.94
C ASP A 2 11.37 -13.68 0.57
N SER A 3 12.36 -14.40 1.09
CA SER A 3 12.50 -14.77 2.52
C SER A 3 12.88 -13.60 3.43
N GLU A 4 13.55 -12.58 2.90
CA GLU A 4 14.10 -11.47 3.69
C GLU A 4 13.26 -10.19 3.59
N VAL A 5 12.28 -10.16 2.66
CA VAL A 5 11.46 -8.98 2.35
C VAL A 5 10.81 -8.39 3.60
N ASP A 6 10.28 -9.23 4.48
CA ASP A 6 9.60 -8.75 5.69
C ASP A 6 10.58 -8.06 6.65
N GLU A 7 11.80 -8.59 6.78
CA GLU A 7 12.81 -8.04 7.67
C GLU A 7 13.42 -6.76 7.09
N VAL A 8 13.75 -6.75 5.80
CA VAL A 8 14.24 -5.56 5.11
C VAL A 8 13.17 -4.45 5.14
N ALA A 9 11.90 -4.78 4.89
CA ALA A 9 10.81 -3.83 5.01
C ALA A 9 10.71 -3.26 6.43
N ARG A 10 10.77 -4.11 7.46
CA ARG A 10 10.73 -3.69 8.87
C ARG A 10 11.85 -2.70 9.19
N VAL A 11 13.09 -3.03 8.85
CA VAL A 11 14.26 -2.17 9.11
C VAL A 11 14.15 -0.84 8.39
N LEU A 12 13.81 -0.84 7.09
CA LEU A 12 13.70 0.40 6.31
C LEU A 12 12.55 1.28 6.81
N LEU A 13 11.40 0.70 7.18
CA LEU A 13 10.30 1.47 7.76
C LEU A 13 10.65 2.05 9.14
N GLN A 14 11.47 1.36 9.94
CA GLN A 14 12.02 1.92 11.17
C GLN A 14 12.93 3.12 10.89
N MET A 15 13.72 3.09 9.82
CA MET A 15 14.54 4.23 9.40
C MET A 15 13.68 5.40 8.89
N VAL A 16 12.62 5.13 8.13
CA VAL A 16 11.63 6.15 7.72
C VAL A 16 10.99 6.84 8.92
N ARG A 17 10.80 6.12 10.04
CA ARG A 17 10.23 6.67 11.26
C ARG A 17 11.21 7.54 12.06
N ASN A 18 12.45 7.07 12.25
CA ASN A 18 13.33 7.57 13.31
C ASN A 18 14.45 8.51 12.83
N SER A 19 14.52 8.80 11.53
CA SER A 19 15.71 9.46 10.94
C SER A 19 15.39 10.85 10.39
N PRO A 20 16.42 11.69 10.12
CA PRO A 20 16.24 12.96 9.41
C PRO A 20 15.66 12.75 8.00
N GLU A 21 15.03 13.78 7.44
CA GLU A 21 14.29 13.70 6.17
C GLU A 21 15.11 13.09 5.01
N PHE A 22 16.41 13.40 4.91
CA PHE A 22 17.26 12.84 3.86
C PHE A 22 17.41 11.32 3.98
N VAL A 23 17.52 10.79 5.20
CA VAL A 23 17.58 9.34 5.47
C VAL A 23 16.21 8.70 5.24
N GLN A 24 15.12 9.38 5.60
CA GLN A 24 13.76 8.87 5.32
C GLN A 24 13.53 8.71 3.81
N LYS A 25 13.99 9.68 3.00
CA LYS A 25 13.94 9.61 1.53
C LYS A 25 14.78 8.46 1.00
N ALA A 26 16.02 8.32 1.45
CA ALA A 26 16.89 7.21 1.05
C ALA A 26 16.31 5.85 1.44
N ALA A 27 15.73 5.72 2.64
CA ALA A 27 15.09 4.49 3.10
C ALA A 27 13.84 4.16 2.26
N THR A 28 12.99 5.15 1.96
CA THR A 28 11.83 4.98 1.07
C THR A 28 12.25 4.53 -0.33
N GLN A 29 13.28 5.16 -0.90
CA GLN A 29 13.82 4.79 -2.23
C GLN A 29 14.37 3.36 -2.23
N THR A 30 15.13 3.00 -1.20
CA THR A 30 15.68 1.65 -1.04
C THR A 30 14.56 0.61 -0.93
N LEU A 31 13.50 0.93 -0.18
CA LEU A 31 12.34 0.07 -0.05
C LEU A 31 11.61 -0.08 -1.40
N GLY A 32 11.52 0.99 -2.19
CA GLY A 32 10.98 0.95 -3.54
C GLY A 32 11.79 0.08 -4.50
N LEU A 33 13.12 0.15 -4.44
CA LEU A 33 14.00 -0.73 -5.22
C LEU A 33 13.81 -2.20 -4.83
N MET A 34 13.67 -2.50 -3.53
CA MET A 34 13.36 -3.87 -3.09
C MET A 34 12.01 -4.33 -3.65
N VAL A 35 10.95 -3.52 -3.51
CA VAL A 35 9.60 -3.83 -4.05
C VAL A 35 9.63 -4.06 -5.56
N ALA A 36 10.49 -3.35 -6.29
CA ALA A 36 10.66 -3.53 -7.71
C ALA A 36 11.28 -4.89 -8.09
N ASN A 37 12.16 -5.44 -7.24
CA ASN A 37 12.98 -6.62 -7.54
C ASN A 37 12.45 -7.95 -6.96
N VAL A 38 11.42 -7.92 -6.10
CA VAL A 38 10.82 -9.13 -5.52
C VAL A 38 9.48 -9.47 -6.16
N ALA A 39 8.98 -10.68 -5.92
CA ALA A 39 7.69 -11.12 -6.46
C ALA A 39 6.57 -10.13 -6.07
N PRO A 40 5.75 -9.63 -7.01
CA PRO A 40 4.76 -8.59 -6.71
C PRO A 40 3.77 -8.97 -5.61
N ALA A 41 3.34 -10.24 -5.58
CA ALA A 41 2.47 -10.75 -4.51
C ALA A 41 3.15 -10.72 -3.13
N ARG A 42 4.47 -10.95 -3.09
CA ARG A 42 5.27 -10.92 -1.86
C ARG A 42 5.49 -9.49 -1.37
N ALA A 43 5.88 -8.58 -2.26
CA ALA A 43 6.01 -7.15 -1.95
C ALA A 43 4.70 -6.58 -1.39
N MET A 44 3.58 -6.90 -2.03
CA MET A 44 2.26 -6.43 -1.61
C MET A 44 1.90 -6.92 -0.21
N ALA A 45 2.13 -8.20 0.09
CA ALA A 45 1.89 -8.74 1.43
C ALA A 45 2.74 -8.01 2.48
N ALA A 46 4.05 -7.89 2.24
CA ALA A 46 4.97 -7.21 3.14
C ALA A 46 4.54 -5.76 3.43
N LEU A 47 4.22 -4.98 2.39
CA LEU A 47 3.76 -3.60 2.54
C LEU A 47 2.44 -3.50 3.33
N MET A 48 1.46 -4.35 3.02
CA MET A 48 0.16 -4.34 3.68
C MET A 48 0.23 -4.78 5.16
N ASP A 49 1.20 -5.63 5.51
CA ASP A 49 1.37 -6.14 6.87
C ASP A 49 2.18 -5.20 7.77
N SER A 50 3.19 -4.52 7.20
CA SER A 50 4.20 -3.76 7.96
C SER A 50 3.92 -2.27 8.14
N GLY A 51 3.17 -1.64 7.24
CA GLY A 51 3.12 -0.18 7.15
C GLY A 51 1.80 0.49 7.46
N LEU A 52 0.68 -0.15 7.10
CA LEU A 52 -0.64 0.50 7.05
C LEU A 52 -1.26 0.79 8.43
N ARG A 53 -0.78 0.13 9.49
CA ARG A 53 -1.24 0.35 10.87
C ARG A 53 -0.32 1.25 11.70
N SER A 54 0.72 1.82 11.08
CA SER A 54 1.67 2.67 11.80
C SER A 54 1.00 3.97 12.28
N CYS A 55 1.27 4.37 13.52
CA CYS A 55 0.87 5.68 14.02
C CYS A 55 1.65 6.83 13.35
N HIS A 56 2.80 6.53 12.73
CA HIS A 56 3.66 7.52 12.10
C HIS A 56 3.23 7.81 10.66
N ILE A 57 2.92 9.08 10.40
CA ILE A 57 2.45 9.57 9.09
C ILE A 57 3.46 9.24 7.98
N GLN A 58 4.76 9.40 8.23
CA GLN A 58 5.81 9.17 7.23
C GLN A 58 5.84 7.71 6.76
N VAL A 59 5.64 6.76 7.69
CA VAL A 59 5.58 5.33 7.38
C VAL A 59 4.33 5.01 6.56
N ARG A 60 3.15 5.53 6.96
CA ARG A 60 1.91 5.31 6.19
C ARG A 60 2.01 5.89 4.79
N LYS A 61 2.57 7.10 4.66
CA LYS A 61 2.79 7.77 3.37
C LYS A 61 3.69 6.94 2.45
N CYS A 62 4.86 6.54 2.97
CA CYS A 62 5.83 5.70 2.25
C CYS A 62 5.17 4.41 1.73
N VAL A 63 4.43 3.71 2.58
CA VAL A 63 3.78 2.45 2.21
C VAL A 63 2.65 2.66 1.21
N ALA A 64 1.87 3.74 1.35
CA ALA A 64 0.81 4.07 0.41
C ALA A 64 1.37 4.40 -0.99
N GLU A 65 2.43 5.19 -1.06
CA GLU A 65 3.14 5.51 -2.31
C GLU A 65 3.62 4.23 -3.02
N LEU A 66 4.37 3.39 -2.30
CA LEU A 66 4.93 2.15 -2.85
C LEU A 66 3.84 1.14 -3.26
N LEU A 67 2.76 1.05 -2.47
CA LEU A 67 1.63 0.18 -2.79
C LEU A 67 0.91 0.65 -4.05
N LEU A 68 0.75 1.96 -4.26
CA LEU A 68 0.13 2.51 -5.46
C LEU A 68 0.98 2.19 -6.69
N SER A 69 2.29 2.43 -6.63
CA SER A 69 3.21 2.08 -7.72
C SER A 69 3.18 0.59 -8.05
N LEU A 70 3.11 -0.27 -7.03
CA LEU A 70 3.01 -1.71 -7.22
C LEU A 70 1.68 -2.12 -7.87
N MET A 71 0.58 -1.51 -7.43
CA MET A 71 -0.75 -1.71 -7.99
C MET A 71 -0.83 -1.30 -9.45
N GLN A 72 -0.27 -0.14 -9.81
CA GLN A 72 -0.17 0.35 -11.19
C GLN A 72 0.65 -0.61 -12.06
N ARG A 73 1.78 -1.11 -11.55
CA ARG A 73 2.64 -2.07 -12.27
C ARG A 73 1.94 -3.41 -12.54
N ILE A 74 1.17 -3.92 -11.58
CA ILE A 74 0.41 -5.17 -11.74
C ILE A 74 -0.82 -4.93 -12.64
N GLY A 75 -1.52 -3.82 -12.47
CA GLY A 75 -2.74 -3.49 -13.21
C GLY A 75 -3.99 -4.13 -12.62
N VAL A 76 -5.12 -3.42 -12.70
CA VAL A 76 -6.36 -3.74 -11.99
C VAL A 76 -6.92 -5.14 -12.31
N THR A 77 -6.93 -5.54 -13.58
CA THR A 77 -7.49 -6.84 -14.00
C THR A 77 -6.74 -8.02 -13.37
N ARG A 78 -5.39 -7.94 -13.30
CA ARG A 78 -4.57 -8.97 -12.66
C ARG A 78 -4.79 -8.97 -11.15
N LEU A 79 -4.91 -7.80 -10.53
CA LEU A 79 -5.20 -7.69 -9.09
C LEU A 79 -6.55 -8.32 -8.74
N ALA A 80 -7.57 -8.15 -9.59
CA ALA A 80 -8.91 -8.68 -9.37
C ALA A 80 -8.92 -10.22 -9.33
N GLY A 81 -8.04 -10.85 -10.10
CA GLY A 81 -7.84 -12.30 -10.12
C GLY A 81 -7.09 -12.86 -8.91
N THR A 82 -6.57 -12.02 -8.01
CA THR A 82 -5.80 -12.50 -6.85
C THR A 82 -6.68 -12.79 -5.64
N PRO A 83 -6.27 -13.70 -4.74
CA PRO A 83 -6.92 -13.91 -3.44
C PRO A 83 -6.81 -12.70 -2.50
N ARG A 84 -6.05 -11.65 -2.89
CA ARG A 84 -5.86 -10.42 -2.10
C ARG A 84 -6.79 -9.28 -2.51
N ALA A 85 -7.65 -9.47 -3.52
CA ALA A 85 -8.50 -8.41 -4.08
C ALA A 85 -9.37 -7.72 -3.00
N GLU A 86 -10.05 -8.49 -2.15
CA GLU A 86 -10.87 -7.93 -1.07
C GLU A 86 -10.06 -7.12 -0.08
N ARG A 87 -8.93 -7.66 0.39
CA ARG A 87 -8.02 -6.96 1.31
C ARG A 87 -7.46 -5.68 0.67
N LEU A 88 -7.18 -5.68 -0.63
CA LEU A 88 -6.73 -4.50 -1.37
C LEU A 88 -7.80 -3.42 -1.44
N ALA A 89 -9.05 -3.79 -1.72
CA ALA A 89 -10.16 -2.84 -1.73
C ALA A 89 -10.32 -2.17 -0.36
N HIS A 90 -10.30 -2.96 0.72
CA HIS A 90 -10.36 -2.43 2.08
C HIS A 90 -9.19 -1.50 2.40
N VAL A 91 -7.96 -1.89 2.05
CA VAL A 91 -6.76 -1.06 2.26
C VAL A 91 -6.83 0.25 1.48
N ALA A 92 -7.22 0.20 0.20
CA ALA A 92 -7.35 1.38 -0.64
C ALA A 92 -8.41 2.34 -0.07
N GLY A 93 -9.57 1.82 0.33
CA GLY A 93 -10.63 2.60 0.96
C GLY A 93 -10.17 3.26 2.27
N LYS A 94 -9.47 2.52 3.13
CA LYS A 94 -8.91 3.07 4.37
C LYS A 94 -7.87 4.16 4.12
N LEU A 95 -6.97 3.96 3.17
CA LEU A 95 -5.97 4.96 2.78
C LEU A 95 -6.64 6.20 2.19
N ALA A 96 -7.69 6.03 1.37
CA ALA A 96 -8.45 7.13 0.77
C ALA A 96 -9.19 8.02 1.78
N GLN A 97 -9.22 7.61 3.06
CA GLN A 97 -9.77 8.35 4.19
C GLN A 97 -8.70 8.74 5.24
N ASP A 98 -7.39 8.58 4.94
CA ASP A 98 -6.33 8.92 5.90
C ASP A 98 -6.34 10.42 6.26
N CYS A 99 -5.98 10.71 7.52
CA CYS A 99 -5.89 12.08 8.01
C CYS A 99 -4.79 12.89 7.31
N ASN A 100 -3.70 12.24 6.87
CA ASN A 100 -2.65 12.89 6.11
C ASN A 100 -3.04 13.07 4.63
N LYS A 101 -2.80 14.26 4.08
CA LYS A 101 -3.19 14.62 2.71
C LYS A 101 -2.51 13.76 1.63
N ASP A 102 -1.21 13.48 1.75
CA ASP A 102 -0.46 12.71 0.76
C ASP A 102 -0.88 11.25 0.79
N THR A 103 -0.94 10.64 1.98
CA THR A 103 -1.43 9.28 2.17
C THR A 103 -2.84 9.12 1.60
N ARG A 104 -3.71 10.10 1.86
CA ARG A 104 -5.07 10.13 1.34
C ARG A 104 -5.12 10.22 -0.18
N HIS A 105 -4.28 11.06 -0.77
CA HIS A 105 -4.17 11.18 -2.21
C HIS A 105 -3.78 9.84 -2.85
N TYR A 106 -2.75 9.16 -2.34
CA TYR A 106 -2.38 7.83 -2.86
C TYR A 106 -3.51 6.81 -2.74
N GLY A 107 -4.22 6.78 -1.61
CA GLY A 107 -5.38 5.92 -1.43
C GLY A 107 -6.51 6.22 -2.41
N GLN A 108 -6.79 7.50 -2.67
CA GLN A 108 -7.79 7.91 -3.66
C GLN A 108 -7.41 7.48 -5.08
N GLU A 109 -6.14 7.59 -5.46
CA GLU A 109 -5.65 7.09 -6.75
C GLU A 109 -5.76 5.56 -6.86
N MET A 110 -5.50 4.82 -5.77
CA MET A 110 -5.77 3.38 -5.74
C MET A 110 -7.25 3.09 -5.98
N VAL A 111 -8.15 3.76 -5.25
CA VAL A 111 -9.60 3.58 -5.41
C VAL A 111 -10.05 3.89 -6.84
N LYS A 112 -9.61 5.00 -7.43
CA LYS A 112 -9.89 5.33 -8.84
C LYS A 112 -9.44 4.23 -9.80
N MET A 113 -8.26 3.67 -9.58
CA MET A 113 -7.76 2.57 -10.39
C MET A 113 -8.63 1.31 -10.24
N LEU A 114 -9.01 0.98 -9.00
CA LEU A 114 -9.84 -0.18 -8.67
C LEU A 114 -11.26 -0.07 -9.25
N LEU A 115 -11.83 1.14 -9.33
CA LEU A 115 -13.16 1.38 -9.92
C LEU A 115 -13.22 1.06 -11.43
N ASN A 116 -12.11 0.77 -12.10
CA ASN A 116 -12.11 0.32 -13.49
C ASN A 116 -12.42 -1.18 -13.67
N ASP A 117 -12.71 -1.91 -12.59
CA ASP A 117 -13.01 -3.34 -12.61
C ASP A 117 -14.27 -3.65 -11.78
N GLU A 118 -15.20 -4.41 -12.37
CA GLU A 118 -16.51 -4.69 -11.79
C GLU A 118 -16.45 -5.46 -10.46
N LYS A 119 -15.47 -6.35 -10.29
CA LYS A 119 -15.31 -7.08 -9.02
C LYS A 119 -14.90 -6.09 -7.92
N PHE A 120 -13.96 -5.21 -8.23
CA PHE A 120 -13.50 -4.21 -7.27
C PHE A 120 -14.54 -3.15 -6.93
N LYS A 121 -15.39 -2.72 -7.88
CA LYS A 121 -16.53 -1.84 -7.58
C LYS A 121 -17.41 -2.41 -6.47
N ARG A 122 -17.83 -3.67 -6.61
CA ARG A 122 -18.67 -4.35 -5.60
C ARG A 122 -17.97 -4.46 -4.25
N LEU A 123 -16.67 -4.80 -4.25
CA LEU A 123 -15.89 -4.89 -3.01
C LEU A 123 -15.75 -3.54 -2.31
N LEU A 124 -15.56 -2.45 -3.06
CA LEU A 124 -15.50 -1.10 -2.51
C LEU A 124 -16.86 -0.67 -1.94
N GLU A 125 -17.96 -0.93 -2.65
CA GLU A 125 -19.33 -0.64 -2.17
C GLU A 125 -19.65 -1.37 -0.86
N GLN A 126 -19.29 -2.66 -0.75
CA GLN A 126 -19.46 -3.44 0.47
C GLN A 126 -18.65 -2.89 1.66
N SER A 127 -17.45 -2.38 1.37
CA SER A 127 -16.60 -1.78 2.41
C SER A 127 -17.12 -0.43 2.91
N LEU A 128 -17.87 0.30 2.09
CA LEU A 128 -18.50 1.57 2.48
C LEU A 128 -19.79 1.33 3.27
N SER A 129 -20.62 0.36 2.87
CA SER A 129 -21.88 0.06 3.55
C SER A 129 -21.71 -0.50 4.97
N THR A 130 -20.53 -1.03 5.31
CA THR A 130 -20.21 -1.50 6.67
C THR A 130 -19.75 -0.39 7.62
N HIS A 131 -19.46 0.82 7.12
CA HIS A 131 -18.99 1.95 7.93
C HIS A 131 -20.09 2.99 8.27
N ASP A 132 -21.33 2.81 7.78
CA ASP A 132 -22.48 3.70 8.00
C ASP A 132 -23.49 3.17 9.06
N LEU A 133 -23.06 2.35 10.03
CA LEU A 133 -23.90 1.88 11.15
C LEU A 133 -23.23 2.10 12.52
#